data_AF-A0A1H2HVW2-F1
#
_entry.id   AF-A0A1H2HVW2-F1
#
_cell.length_a   1.000
_cell.length_b   1.000
_cell.length_c   1.000
_cell.angle_alpha   90.00
_cell.angle_beta   90.00
_cell.angle_gamma   90.00
#
_symmetry.space_group_name_H-M   'P 1'
#
loop_
_entity.id
_entity.type
_entity.pdbx_description
1 polymer ?
#
loop_
_entity_poly.entity_id
_entity_poly.type
_entity_poly.pdbx_seq_one_letter_code
_entity_poly.pdbx_strand_id
1 'polypeptide(L)'
;MEFFSRGENIGLNACVGKNGWPETGYYAGGFERAVHTMCRDVISKGFDPDEIVYPIVFCARHRIELFLKMQIRLIERIKGQVTVSDPKLMRTHDLAALWDMYAEATNLCDPRYAEVVRLIEPAVREFSMVDPTGETFRYAYDNSNKKHLENSVSLINIEVFYSAFCRLSNGIKDAEGLTELLSDEYRTGTYTRFASRAVIERISKELPKKSEWSAPAFREIKNDISKRYGVSLRGLSEIIDVIKSHREFAANIGDEIPLKDISAEKISRFLELRIRATADSSGLGWRDAMLSGAGLDRDLYLLLRAEYSIREMSALLALADVGGRHCYSEEYDGLREQYENGGDDVSEFAIYLDGKSFIAPKIISGLKKLKQKSAIDFIARAGIDVSEVP
;
A
#
# COMPACT_ATOMS: atom_id res chain seq x y z
N MET A 1 -19.10 33.09 -20.56
CA MET A 1 -18.62 33.27 -19.18
C MET A 1 -17.24 33.88 -19.27
N GLU A 2 -16.97 34.93 -18.49
CA GLU A 2 -15.67 35.61 -18.49
C GLU A 2 -14.67 34.88 -17.58
N PHE A 3 -15.00 34.74 -16.29
CA PHE A 3 -14.12 34.11 -15.29
C PHE A 3 -14.01 32.58 -15.38
N PHE A 4 -15.05 31.88 -15.85
CA PHE A 4 -15.09 30.41 -15.94
C PHE A 4 -15.03 29.95 -17.40
N SER A 5 -13.92 30.27 -18.08
CA SER A 5 -13.69 29.94 -19.48
C SER A 5 -12.28 29.36 -19.70
N ARG A 6 -12.09 28.67 -20.84
CA ARG A 6 -10.77 28.17 -21.25
C ARG A 6 -9.99 29.28 -21.95
N GLY A 7 -8.68 29.33 -21.75
CA GLY A 7 -7.75 30.20 -22.46
C GLY A 7 -7.09 29.52 -23.66
N GLU A 8 -6.53 30.34 -24.56
CA GLU A 8 -5.75 29.91 -25.72
C GLU A 8 -4.44 29.21 -25.31
N ASN A 9 -3.83 29.65 -24.20
CA ASN A 9 -2.70 28.95 -23.60
C ASN A 9 -3.19 27.69 -22.87
N ILE A 10 -3.24 26.58 -23.61
CA ILE A 10 -3.81 25.32 -23.12
C ILE A 10 -3.13 24.78 -21.87
N GLY A 11 -1.85 25.08 -21.64
CA GLY A 11 -1.09 24.62 -20.48
C GLY A 11 -1.51 25.29 -19.16
N LEU A 12 -2.24 26.39 -19.22
CA LEU A 12 -2.77 27.11 -18.04
C LEU A 12 -4.26 26.80 -17.78
N ASN A 13 -4.88 25.95 -18.61
CA ASN A 13 -6.25 25.50 -18.37
C ASN A 13 -6.27 24.44 -17.28
N ALA A 14 -6.86 24.77 -16.13
CA ALA A 14 -7.11 23.79 -15.07
C ALA A 14 -8.30 22.90 -15.43
N CYS A 15 -8.12 21.58 -15.34
CA CYS A 15 -9.22 20.62 -15.46
C CYS A 15 -10.02 20.59 -14.16
N VAL A 16 -11.28 21.00 -14.20
CA VAL A 16 -12.22 20.98 -13.07
C VAL A 16 -13.48 20.18 -13.39
N GLY A 17 -14.27 19.83 -12.38
CA GLY A 17 -15.45 18.99 -12.55
C GLY A 17 -15.08 17.59 -13.06
N LYS A 18 -15.93 16.97 -13.88
CA LYS A 18 -15.70 15.59 -14.38
C LYS A 18 -14.40 15.43 -15.18
N ASN A 19 -13.86 16.51 -15.75
CA ASN A 19 -12.64 16.47 -16.54
C ASN A 19 -11.36 16.37 -15.69
N GLY A 20 -11.44 16.73 -14.41
CA GLY A 20 -10.28 16.79 -13.50
C GLY A 20 -10.17 15.63 -12.52
N TRP A 21 -11.09 14.66 -12.55
CA TRP A 21 -11.19 13.57 -11.56
C TRP A 21 -10.96 14.04 -10.12
N PRO A 22 -11.78 14.99 -9.61
CA PRO A 22 -11.44 15.75 -8.42
C PRO A 22 -11.85 14.96 -7.18
N GLU A 23 -11.12 13.88 -6.91
CA GLU A 23 -11.24 13.14 -5.67
C GLU A 23 -10.76 14.00 -4.50
N THR A 24 -11.27 13.73 -3.29
CA THR A 24 -10.94 14.48 -2.07
C THR A 24 -9.43 14.63 -1.83
N GLY A 25 -8.64 13.64 -2.21
CA GLY A 25 -7.17 13.69 -2.14
C GLY A 25 -6.54 14.78 -3.02
N TYR A 26 -7.10 15.02 -4.22
CA TYR A 26 -6.61 16.08 -5.11
C TYR A 26 -6.82 17.48 -4.51
N TYR A 27 -7.99 17.69 -3.88
CA TYR A 27 -8.28 18.92 -3.14
C TYR A 27 -7.31 19.10 -1.97
N ALA A 28 -7.14 18.07 -1.12
CA ALA A 28 -6.23 18.12 0.01
C ALA A 28 -4.81 18.50 -0.42
N GLY A 29 -4.27 17.82 -1.44
CA GLY A 29 -2.95 18.15 -1.99
C GLY A 29 -2.87 19.56 -2.56
N GLY A 30 -3.96 20.10 -3.12
CA GLY A 30 -4.04 21.49 -3.57
C GLY A 30 -3.85 22.50 -2.44
N PHE A 31 -4.56 22.34 -1.32
CA PHE A 31 -4.42 23.21 -0.15
C PHE A 31 -3.03 23.11 0.48
N GLU A 32 -2.45 21.92 0.58
CA GLU A 32 -1.07 21.74 1.05
C GLU A 32 -0.06 22.46 0.13
N ARG A 33 -0.18 22.31 -1.20
CA ARG A 33 0.66 23.03 -2.16
C ARG A 33 0.51 24.55 -2.04
N ALA A 34 -0.69 25.04 -1.78
CA ALA A 34 -0.93 26.47 -1.57
C ALA A 34 -0.16 26.98 -0.34
N VAL A 35 -0.20 26.26 0.78
CA VAL A 35 0.59 26.61 1.98
C VAL A 35 2.08 26.68 1.66
N HIS A 36 2.63 25.63 1.03
CA HIS A 36 4.06 25.64 0.69
C HIS A 36 4.43 26.79 -0.25
N THR A 37 3.59 27.11 -1.23
CA THR A 37 3.85 28.18 -2.20
C THR A 37 3.83 29.54 -1.51
N MET A 38 2.77 29.85 -0.77
CA MET A 38 2.60 31.15 -0.10
C MET A 38 3.66 31.37 0.98
N CYS A 39 3.97 30.38 1.82
CA CYS A 39 5.02 30.53 2.83
C CYS A 39 6.40 30.78 2.19
N ARG A 40 6.75 30.03 1.13
CA ARG A 40 8.02 30.24 0.42
C ARG A 40 8.08 31.62 -0.22
N ASP A 41 6.98 32.10 -0.77
CA ASP A 41 6.91 33.41 -1.41
C ASP A 41 7.09 34.53 -0.37
N VAL A 42 6.45 34.47 0.80
CA VAL A 42 6.72 35.42 1.90
C VAL A 42 8.19 35.40 2.30
N ILE A 43 8.74 34.21 2.56
CA ILE A 43 10.11 34.06 3.08
C ILE A 43 11.17 34.49 2.06
N SER A 44 10.99 34.14 0.78
CA SER A 44 12.02 34.33 -0.25
C SER A 44 11.87 35.61 -1.07
N LYS A 45 10.64 36.12 -1.24
CA LYS A 45 10.35 37.30 -2.07
C LYS A 45 9.96 38.52 -1.24
N GLY A 46 9.77 38.36 0.08
CA GLY A 46 9.49 39.47 0.99
C GLY A 46 8.08 40.04 0.83
N PHE A 47 7.10 39.21 0.46
CA PHE A 47 5.69 39.63 0.51
C PHE A 47 5.28 39.97 1.95
N ASP A 48 4.33 40.90 2.08
CA ASP A 48 3.81 41.29 3.39
C ASP A 48 3.10 40.10 4.06
N PRO A 49 3.59 39.62 5.23
CA PRO A 49 2.96 38.52 5.93
C PRO A 49 1.55 38.84 6.43
N ASP A 50 1.22 40.11 6.69
CA ASP A 50 -0.03 40.50 7.35
C ASP A 50 -1.27 40.23 6.46
N GLU A 51 -1.12 40.38 5.14
CA GLU A 51 -2.22 40.15 4.19
C GLU A 51 -2.44 38.65 3.91
N ILE A 52 -1.37 37.86 3.91
CA ILE A 52 -1.38 36.46 3.42
C ILE A 52 -1.38 35.40 4.53
N VAL A 53 -1.12 35.78 5.78
CA VAL A 53 -1.15 34.84 6.91
C VAL A 53 -2.52 34.16 7.07
N TYR A 54 -3.62 34.90 6.89
CA TYR A 54 -4.97 34.37 6.99
C TYR A 54 -5.25 33.24 5.98
N PRO A 55 -5.06 33.45 4.65
CA PRO A 55 -5.22 32.38 3.68
C PRO A 55 -4.20 31.23 3.85
N ILE A 56 -2.97 31.50 4.29
CA ILE A 56 -1.99 30.44 4.62
C ILE A 56 -2.53 29.51 5.70
N VAL A 57 -2.94 30.05 6.83
CA VAL A 57 -3.41 29.25 7.98
C VAL A 57 -4.72 28.54 7.64
N PHE A 58 -5.63 29.20 6.92
CA PHE A 58 -6.85 28.58 6.42
C PHE A 58 -6.58 27.36 5.52
N CYS A 59 -5.64 27.47 4.57
CA CYS A 59 -5.28 26.35 3.69
C CYS A 59 -4.70 25.18 4.49
N ALA A 60 -3.83 25.46 5.47
CA ALA A 60 -3.25 24.43 6.33
C ALA A 60 -4.32 23.71 7.16
N ARG A 61 -5.21 24.48 7.79
CA ARG A 61 -6.37 23.97 8.53
C ARG A 61 -7.21 23.05 7.65
N HIS A 62 -7.57 23.50 6.46
CA HIS A 62 -8.46 22.72 5.60
C HIS A 62 -7.80 21.45 5.05
N ARG A 63 -6.48 21.46 4.81
CA ARG A 63 -5.72 20.23 4.54
C ARG A 63 -5.87 19.20 5.67
N ILE A 64 -5.76 19.63 6.94
CA ILE A 64 -5.92 18.75 8.12
C ILE A 64 -7.34 18.16 8.15
N GLU A 65 -8.36 18.99 7.94
CA GLU A 65 -9.75 18.53 7.92
C GLU A 65 -10.00 17.45 6.86
N LEU A 66 -9.53 17.69 5.63
CA LEU A 66 -9.70 16.73 4.53
C LEU A 66 -8.93 15.43 4.79
N PHE A 67 -7.72 15.53 5.36
CA PHE A 67 -6.95 14.38 5.84
C PHE A 67 -7.78 13.53 6.81
N LEU A 68 -8.27 14.12 7.90
CA LEU A 68 -9.00 13.38 8.94
C LEU A 68 -10.24 12.70 8.37
N LYS A 69 -11.05 13.42 7.58
CA LYS A 69 -12.25 12.86 6.94
C LYS A 69 -11.93 11.69 6.01
N MET A 70 -10.87 11.80 5.23
CA MET A 70 -10.47 10.74 4.29
C MET A 70 -9.93 9.52 5.03
N GLN A 71 -9.06 9.73 6.02
CA GLN A 71 -8.44 8.63 6.76
C GLN A 71 -9.43 7.87 7.62
N ILE A 72 -10.36 8.55 8.32
CA ILE A 72 -11.41 7.87 9.08
C ILE A 72 -12.18 6.87 8.19
N ARG A 73 -12.57 7.30 6.99
CA ARG A 73 -13.28 6.45 6.02
C ARG A 73 -12.47 5.23 5.59
N LEU A 74 -11.20 5.44 5.27
CA LEU A 74 -10.33 4.36 4.81
C LEU A 74 -10.08 3.35 5.93
N ILE A 75 -9.76 3.84 7.13
CA ILE A 75 -9.45 3.02 8.30
C ILE A 75 -10.63 2.15 8.72
N GLU A 76 -11.84 2.71 8.78
CA GLU A 76 -13.05 1.96 9.11
C GLU A 76 -13.33 0.81 8.12
N ARG A 77 -12.90 0.95 6.86
CA ARG A 77 -13.09 -0.07 5.83
C ARG A 77 -12.08 -1.22 5.93
N ILE A 78 -10.90 -1.01 6.52
CA ILE A 78 -9.83 -2.03 6.63
C ILE A 78 -10.35 -3.33 7.25
N LYS A 79 -11.16 -3.24 8.31
CA LYS A 79 -11.78 -4.39 8.97
C LYS A 79 -13.29 -4.52 8.73
N GLY A 80 -13.86 -3.69 7.85
CA GLY A 80 -15.31 -3.62 7.62
C GLY A 80 -16.12 -3.13 8.83
N GLN A 81 -15.51 -2.38 9.75
CA GLN A 81 -16.14 -1.85 10.95
C GLN A 81 -16.45 -0.37 10.77
N VAL A 82 -17.48 -0.07 9.97
CA VAL A 82 -17.94 1.31 9.76
C VAL A 82 -18.69 1.79 11.00
N THR A 83 -18.12 2.73 11.74
CA THR A 83 -18.71 3.28 12.97
C THR A 83 -19.31 4.67 12.78
N VAL A 84 -18.84 5.43 11.78
CA VAL A 84 -19.33 6.77 11.47
C VAL A 84 -19.96 6.81 10.07
N SER A 85 -21.17 7.35 9.96
CA SER A 85 -21.81 7.51 8.65
C SER A 85 -21.16 8.62 7.83
N ASP A 86 -20.97 8.38 6.54
CA ASP A 86 -20.39 9.33 5.59
C ASP A 86 -21.03 10.73 5.62
N PRO A 87 -22.37 10.88 5.67
CA PRO A 87 -23.00 12.21 5.72
C PRO A 87 -22.69 12.97 7.00
N LYS A 88 -22.59 12.28 8.15
CA LYS A 88 -22.26 12.91 9.43
C LYS A 88 -20.80 13.38 9.42
N LEU A 89 -19.89 12.52 8.99
CA LEU A 89 -18.47 12.84 8.88
C LEU A 89 -18.22 14.05 7.97
N MET A 90 -18.87 14.11 6.81
CA MET A 90 -18.66 15.21 5.87
C MET A 90 -19.17 16.56 6.35
N ARG A 91 -20.23 16.58 7.16
CA ARG A 91 -20.83 17.81 7.71
C ARG A 91 -20.09 18.36 8.93
N THR A 92 -19.35 17.52 9.65
CA THR A 92 -18.56 17.97 10.79
C THR A 92 -17.36 18.77 10.28
N HIS A 93 -17.23 20.02 10.73
CA HIS A 93 -16.02 20.82 10.49
C HIS A 93 -15.16 20.94 11.75
N ASP A 94 -15.67 20.58 12.92
CA ASP A 94 -14.95 20.60 14.20
C ASP A 94 -13.70 19.70 14.18
N LEU A 95 -12.51 20.30 14.27
CA LEU A 95 -11.25 19.56 14.24
C LEU A 95 -11.02 18.69 15.47
N ALA A 96 -11.47 19.09 16.66
CA ALA A 96 -11.30 18.29 17.86
C ALA A 96 -12.14 17.01 17.75
N ALA A 97 -13.40 17.15 17.31
CA ALA A 97 -14.28 16.01 17.10
C ALA A 97 -13.76 15.08 15.98
N LEU A 98 -13.25 15.63 14.86
CA LEU A 98 -12.63 14.84 13.80
C LEU A 98 -11.38 14.12 14.28
N TRP A 99 -10.55 14.77 15.09
CA TRP A 99 -9.36 14.16 15.65
C TRP A 99 -9.71 12.99 16.59
N ASP A 100 -10.68 13.18 17.50
CA ASP A 100 -11.08 12.12 18.42
C ASP A 100 -11.64 10.91 17.67
N MET A 101 -12.43 11.12 16.60
CA MET A 101 -12.88 10.04 15.72
C MET A 101 -11.71 9.33 15.01
N TYR A 102 -10.71 10.07 14.53
CA TYR A 102 -9.52 9.50 13.90
C TYR A 102 -8.66 8.70 14.90
N ALA A 103 -8.44 9.23 16.10
CA ALA A 103 -7.68 8.57 17.16
C ALA A 103 -8.36 7.28 17.62
N GLU A 104 -9.69 7.27 17.76
CA GLU A 104 -10.43 6.06 18.10
C GLU A 104 -10.38 5.02 16.98
N ALA A 105 -10.62 5.44 15.74
CA ALA A 105 -10.59 4.55 14.58
C ALA A 105 -9.20 3.89 14.41
N THR A 106 -8.12 4.66 14.56
CA THR A 106 -6.74 4.14 14.48
C THR A 106 -6.43 3.16 15.61
N ASN A 107 -6.82 3.47 16.84
CA ASN A 107 -6.61 2.62 18.02
C ASN A 107 -7.32 1.25 17.89
N LEU A 108 -8.55 1.23 17.35
CA LEU A 108 -9.29 0.00 17.10
C LEU A 108 -8.77 -0.79 15.88
N CYS A 109 -8.14 -0.10 14.93
CA CYS A 109 -7.67 -0.68 13.69
C CYS A 109 -6.35 -1.46 13.87
N ASP A 110 -5.23 -0.79 14.15
CA ASP A 110 -3.93 -1.44 14.23
C ASP A 110 -2.96 -0.64 15.13
N PRO A 111 -2.21 -1.31 16.04
CA PRO A 111 -1.31 -0.63 16.96
C PRO A 111 -0.19 0.17 16.27
N ARG A 112 0.14 -0.11 15.00
CA ARG A 112 1.15 0.65 14.23
C ARG A 112 0.78 2.12 14.04
N TYR A 113 -0.50 2.49 14.15
CA TYR A 113 -0.90 3.89 14.08
C TYR A 113 -0.42 4.74 15.27
N ALA A 114 -0.06 4.13 16.40
CA ALA A 114 0.28 4.87 17.61
C ALA A 114 1.38 5.92 17.39
N GLU A 115 2.38 5.62 16.56
CA GLU A 115 3.48 6.55 16.29
C GLU A 115 3.05 7.73 15.41
N VAL A 116 2.28 7.49 14.34
CA VAL A 116 1.81 8.60 13.48
C VAL A 116 0.81 9.48 14.21
N VAL A 117 -0.05 8.90 15.05
CA VAL A 117 -0.97 9.65 15.92
C VAL A 117 -0.18 10.57 16.86
N ARG A 118 0.86 10.06 17.52
CA ARG A 118 1.73 10.83 18.43
C ARG A 118 2.41 12.02 17.73
N LEU A 119 2.80 11.86 16.46
CA LEU A 119 3.47 12.91 15.69
C LEU A 119 2.50 14.01 15.21
N ILE A 120 1.27 13.65 14.88
CA ILE A 120 0.27 14.57 14.31
C ILE A 120 -0.52 15.30 15.39
N GLU A 121 -0.82 14.64 16.51
CA GLU A 121 -1.73 15.15 17.56
C GLU A 121 -1.46 16.59 18.00
N PRO A 122 -0.21 16.97 18.35
CA PRO A 122 0.03 18.28 18.94
C PRO A 122 -0.41 19.42 18.02
N ALA A 123 -0.13 19.29 16.72
CA ALA A 123 -0.50 20.31 15.74
C ALA A 123 -2.02 20.36 15.53
N VAL A 124 -2.69 19.22 15.42
CA VAL A 124 -4.16 19.21 15.23
C VAL A 124 -4.87 19.80 16.45
N ARG A 125 -4.41 19.49 17.67
CA ARG A 125 -4.94 20.07 18.90
C ARG A 125 -4.73 21.59 18.95
N GLU A 126 -3.56 22.08 18.56
CA GLU A 126 -3.29 23.52 18.46
C GLU A 126 -4.24 24.21 17.46
N PHE A 127 -4.38 23.65 16.25
CA PHE A 127 -5.35 24.15 15.27
C PHE A 127 -6.79 24.12 15.79
N SER A 128 -7.19 23.07 16.52
CA SER A 128 -8.54 22.96 17.07
C SER A 128 -8.83 24.00 18.16
N MET A 129 -7.80 24.43 18.90
CA MET A 129 -7.92 25.47 19.92
C MET A 129 -8.03 26.86 19.29
N VAL A 130 -7.26 27.13 18.24
CA VAL A 130 -7.21 28.46 17.60
C VAL A 130 -8.34 28.64 16.59
N ASP A 131 -8.68 27.61 15.81
CA ASP A 131 -9.70 27.67 14.76
C ASP A 131 -10.59 26.41 14.71
N PRO A 132 -11.45 26.20 15.73
CA PRO A 132 -12.27 25.00 15.85
C PRO A 132 -13.22 24.79 14.67
N THR A 133 -13.88 25.86 14.19
CA THR A 133 -14.91 25.80 13.15
C THR A 133 -14.40 26.07 11.73
N GLY A 134 -13.14 26.50 11.61
CA GLY A 134 -12.56 26.91 10.33
C GLY A 134 -12.91 28.34 9.94
N GLU A 135 -13.56 29.12 10.80
CA GLU A 135 -14.03 30.49 10.50
C GLU A 135 -13.01 31.56 10.91
N THR A 136 -12.14 31.27 11.87
CA THR A 136 -11.27 32.24 12.54
C THR A 136 -10.31 32.95 11.58
N PHE A 137 -9.81 32.23 10.58
CA PHE A 137 -8.91 32.77 9.55
C PHE A 137 -9.61 33.13 8.24
N ARG A 138 -10.96 33.05 8.19
CA ARG A 138 -11.77 33.47 7.03
C ARG A 138 -12.52 34.77 7.26
N TYR A 139 -13.00 34.99 8.48
CA TYR A 139 -13.82 36.14 8.83
C TYR A 139 -13.17 36.92 9.96
N ALA A 140 -13.32 38.25 9.94
CA ALA A 140 -12.78 39.10 11.00
C ALA A 140 -13.59 39.00 12.30
N TYR A 141 -14.88 38.67 12.21
CA TYR A 141 -15.81 38.58 13.34
C TYR A 141 -16.56 37.25 13.32
N ASP A 142 -16.89 36.76 14.51
CA ASP A 142 -17.76 35.60 14.68
C ASP A 142 -19.25 35.95 14.52
N ASN A 143 -20.12 34.95 14.61
CA ASN A 143 -21.58 35.12 14.52
C ASN A 143 -22.18 35.96 15.67
N SER A 144 -21.41 36.24 16.72
CA SER A 144 -21.79 37.11 17.84
C SER A 144 -21.16 38.51 17.73
N ASN A 145 -20.59 38.85 16.56
CA ASN A 145 -19.91 40.10 16.26
C ASN A 145 -18.68 40.38 17.16
N LYS A 146 -18.05 39.33 17.69
CA LYS A 146 -16.78 39.42 18.42
C LYS A 146 -15.63 39.23 17.43
N LYS A 147 -14.61 40.10 17.51
CA LYS A 147 -13.44 40.02 16.63
C LYS A 147 -12.65 38.75 16.93
N HIS A 148 -12.32 37.98 15.88
CA HIS A 148 -11.48 36.80 16.01
C HIS A 148 -10.05 37.17 16.45
N LEU A 149 -9.36 36.22 17.11
CA LEU A 149 -7.96 36.30 17.58
C LEU A 149 -7.62 37.38 18.62
N GLU A 150 -8.52 38.31 18.93
CA GLU A 150 -8.29 39.49 19.79
C GLU A 150 -7.66 39.16 21.16
N ASN A 151 -7.92 37.97 21.71
CA ASN A 151 -7.42 37.53 23.02
C ASN A 151 -6.71 36.17 22.98
N SER A 152 -6.27 35.69 21.82
CA SER A 152 -5.64 34.37 21.69
C SER A 152 -4.27 34.42 21.00
N VAL A 153 -4.22 34.79 19.72
CA VAL A 153 -2.99 34.81 18.92
C VAL A 153 -2.82 36.19 18.29
N SER A 154 -1.78 36.90 18.70
CA SER A 154 -1.48 38.25 18.20
C SER A 154 -0.38 38.29 17.15
N LEU A 155 0.44 37.24 17.03
CA LEU A 155 1.57 37.17 16.11
C LEU A 155 1.74 35.74 15.58
N ILE A 156 1.96 35.62 14.27
CA ILE A 156 2.34 34.37 13.61
C ILE A 156 3.58 34.65 12.76
N ASN A 157 4.70 34.05 13.13
CA ASN A 157 5.90 34.10 12.30
C ASN A 157 5.80 33.01 11.21
N ILE A 158 5.92 33.42 9.94
CA ILE A 158 5.74 32.52 8.80
C ILE A 158 6.83 31.43 8.72
N GLU A 159 8.07 31.70 9.14
CA GLU A 159 9.13 30.68 9.16
C GLU A 159 8.85 29.59 10.21
N VAL A 160 8.43 30.00 11.41
CA VAL A 160 8.06 29.09 12.50
C VAL A 160 6.85 28.25 12.10
N PHE A 161 5.80 28.90 11.58
CA PHE A 161 4.60 28.24 11.09
C PHE A 161 4.94 27.24 9.98
N TYR A 162 5.74 27.67 8.99
CA TYR A 162 6.09 26.82 7.85
C TYR A 162 6.91 25.60 8.26
N SER A 163 7.88 25.79 9.16
CA SER A 163 8.67 24.69 9.72
C SER A 163 7.78 23.67 10.44
N ALA A 164 6.81 24.13 11.25
CA ALA A 164 5.84 23.26 11.92
C ALA A 164 4.92 22.55 10.93
N PHE A 165 4.41 23.26 9.93
CA PHE A 165 3.56 22.70 8.90
C PHE A 165 4.27 21.62 8.08
N CYS A 166 5.56 21.78 7.76
CA CYS A 166 6.35 20.75 7.08
C CYS A 166 6.46 19.46 7.92
N ARG A 167 6.63 19.57 9.24
CA ARG A 167 6.62 18.38 10.12
C ARG A 167 5.26 17.69 10.13
N LEU A 168 4.18 18.47 10.27
CA LEU A 168 2.81 17.96 10.20
C LEU A 168 2.52 17.28 8.85
N SER A 169 2.90 17.91 7.73
CA SER A 169 2.74 17.38 6.37
C SER A 169 3.44 16.02 6.22
N ASN A 170 4.65 15.87 6.76
CA ASN A 170 5.35 14.58 6.73
C ASN A 170 4.62 13.53 7.58
N GLY A 171 4.19 13.87 8.80
CA GLY A 171 3.41 12.96 9.64
C GLY A 171 2.10 12.51 8.96
N ILE A 172 1.40 13.44 8.29
CA ILE A 172 0.21 13.12 7.49
C ILE A 172 0.53 12.14 6.36
N LYS A 173 1.64 12.32 5.63
CA LYS A 173 2.06 11.41 4.56
C LYS A 173 2.40 10.02 5.10
N ASP A 174 3.07 9.95 6.26
CA ASP A 174 3.38 8.70 6.93
C ASP A 174 2.10 7.96 7.34
N ALA A 175 1.09 8.69 7.86
CA ALA A 175 -0.22 8.12 8.18
C ALA A 175 -0.97 7.63 6.93
N GLU A 176 -1.01 8.43 5.86
CA GLU A 176 -1.65 8.07 4.59
C GLU A 176 -1.01 6.80 3.99
N GLY A 177 0.32 6.73 3.97
CA GLY A 177 1.05 5.55 3.50
C GLY A 177 0.87 4.31 4.38
N LEU A 178 0.79 4.49 5.71
CA LEU A 178 0.47 3.40 6.63
C LEU A 178 -0.95 2.87 6.37
N THR A 179 -1.93 3.74 6.15
CA THR A 179 -3.31 3.31 5.84
C THR A 179 -3.41 2.55 4.53
N GLU A 180 -2.69 2.97 3.49
CA GLU A 180 -2.61 2.22 2.23
C GLU A 180 -2.00 0.83 2.45
N LEU A 181 -0.85 0.77 3.12
CA LEU A 181 -0.18 -0.50 3.45
C LEU A 181 -1.08 -1.44 4.25
N LEU A 182 -1.78 -0.93 5.26
CA LEU A 182 -2.68 -1.73 6.09
C LEU A 182 -3.91 -2.17 5.30
N SER A 183 -4.44 -1.32 4.43
CA SER A 183 -5.58 -1.69 3.57
C SER A 183 -5.23 -2.88 2.69
N ASP A 184 -4.05 -2.86 2.07
CA ASP A 184 -3.56 -3.99 1.27
C ASP A 184 -3.24 -5.22 2.12
N GLU A 185 -2.60 -5.04 3.29
CA GLU A 185 -2.27 -6.15 4.20
C GLU A 185 -3.52 -6.87 4.70
N TYR A 186 -4.56 -6.14 5.11
CA TYR A 186 -5.80 -6.74 5.62
C TYR A 186 -6.67 -7.32 4.51
N ARG A 187 -6.57 -6.81 3.27
CA ARG A 187 -7.23 -7.37 2.09
C ARG A 187 -6.80 -8.82 1.82
N THR A 188 -5.62 -9.25 2.28
CA THR A 188 -5.18 -10.65 2.12
C THR A 188 -5.97 -11.64 2.99
N GLY A 189 -6.71 -11.15 4.01
CA GLY A 189 -7.44 -12.01 4.94
C GLY A 189 -6.56 -12.74 5.96
N THR A 190 -5.24 -12.53 5.95
CA THR A 190 -4.29 -13.18 6.86
C THR A 190 -4.22 -12.47 8.21
N TYR A 191 -5.30 -12.53 8.98
CA TYR A 191 -5.35 -11.99 10.33
C TYR A 191 -6.32 -12.79 11.20
N THR A 192 -6.26 -12.58 12.51
CA THR A 192 -7.25 -13.07 13.46
C THR A 192 -7.77 -11.89 14.28
N ARG A 193 -8.80 -12.12 15.10
CA ARG A 193 -9.21 -11.13 16.12
C ARG A 193 -8.12 -10.79 17.13
N PHE A 194 -7.05 -11.59 17.20
CA PHE A 194 -5.97 -11.44 18.18
C PHE A 194 -4.66 -10.92 17.59
N ALA A 195 -4.48 -10.99 16.28
CA ALA A 195 -3.19 -10.73 15.64
C ALA A 195 -3.37 -10.27 14.18
N SER A 196 -2.66 -9.20 13.82
CA SER A 196 -2.46 -8.78 12.42
C SER A 196 -1.53 -9.74 11.67
N ARG A 197 -1.47 -9.63 10.33
CA ARG A 197 -0.56 -10.43 9.50
C ARG A 197 0.88 -10.36 9.99
N ALA A 198 1.36 -9.16 10.31
CA ALA A 198 2.72 -8.94 10.83
C ALA A 198 2.97 -9.64 12.18
N VAL A 199 1.98 -9.69 13.07
CA VAL A 199 2.08 -10.45 14.33
C VAL A 199 2.13 -11.95 14.06
N ILE A 200 1.27 -12.45 13.15
CA ILE A 200 1.24 -13.86 12.75
C ILE A 200 2.59 -14.27 12.13
N GLU A 201 3.16 -13.43 11.27
CA GLU A 201 4.47 -13.68 10.67
C GLU A 201 5.56 -13.81 11.74
N ARG A 202 5.62 -12.88 12.71
CA ARG A 202 6.60 -12.97 13.81
C ARG A 202 6.43 -14.26 14.62
N ILE A 203 5.20 -14.59 15.01
CA ILE A 203 4.90 -15.83 15.72
C ILE A 203 5.34 -17.04 14.89
N SER A 204 5.12 -17.05 13.58
CA SER A 204 5.53 -18.16 12.71
C SER A 204 7.04 -18.40 12.70
N LYS A 205 7.84 -17.33 12.83
CA LYS A 205 9.31 -17.39 12.89
C LYS A 205 9.85 -17.82 14.26
N GLU A 206 9.05 -17.65 15.32
CA GLU A 206 9.41 -18.02 16.69
C GLU A 206 9.00 -19.46 17.05
N LEU A 207 8.02 -20.02 16.34
CA LEU A 207 7.60 -21.41 16.54
C LEU A 207 8.72 -22.37 16.10
N PRO A 208 8.96 -23.46 16.86
CA PRO A 208 9.88 -24.51 16.42
C PRO A 208 9.30 -25.23 15.20
N LYS A 209 10.13 -26.03 14.52
CA LYS A 209 9.65 -26.85 13.40
C LYS A 209 8.56 -27.80 13.88
N LYS A 210 7.57 -28.06 13.03
CA LYS A 210 6.42 -28.91 13.34
C LYS A 210 6.80 -30.32 13.78
N SER A 211 7.93 -30.85 13.29
CA SER A 211 8.50 -32.13 13.72
C SER A 211 8.84 -32.18 15.22
N GLU A 212 9.02 -31.03 15.87
CA GLU A 212 9.41 -30.91 17.27
C GLU A 212 8.21 -30.69 18.21
N TRP A 213 6.99 -30.56 17.68
CA TRP A 213 5.81 -30.18 18.46
C TRP A 213 5.29 -31.28 19.41
N SER A 214 5.73 -32.52 19.22
CA SER A 214 5.46 -33.63 20.15
C SER A 214 6.29 -33.54 21.44
N ALA A 215 7.35 -32.73 21.45
CA ALA A 215 8.21 -32.57 22.61
C ALA A 215 7.52 -31.74 23.72
N PRO A 216 7.73 -32.08 25.01
CA PRO A 216 7.17 -31.31 26.13
C PRO A 216 7.52 -29.82 26.10
N ALA A 217 8.72 -29.48 25.60
CA ALA A 217 9.21 -28.11 25.46
C ALA A 217 8.31 -27.23 24.58
N PHE A 218 7.56 -27.80 23.63
CA PHE A 218 6.65 -27.02 22.78
C PHE A 218 5.54 -26.35 23.58
N ARG A 219 5.05 -27.00 24.65
CA ARG A 219 4.03 -26.41 25.52
C ARG A 219 4.57 -25.17 26.26
N GLU A 220 5.83 -25.20 26.68
CA GLU A 220 6.49 -24.08 27.34
C GLU A 220 6.66 -22.91 26.37
N ILE A 221 7.10 -23.17 25.13
CA ILE A 221 7.21 -22.16 24.08
C ILE A 221 5.86 -21.51 23.78
N LYS A 222 4.78 -22.31 23.66
CA LYS A 222 3.42 -21.77 23.46
C LYS A 222 2.99 -20.85 24.60
N ASN A 223 3.29 -21.21 25.84
CA ASN A 223 2.95 -20.38 27.00
C ASN A 223 3.75 -19.07 27.00
N ASP A 224 5.04 -19.11 26.65
CA ASP A 224 5.87 -17.92 26.53
C ASP A 224 5.37 -16.96 25.43
N ILE A 225 5.12 -17.48 24.22
CA ILE A 225 4.58 -16.70 23.10
C ILE A 225 3.23 -16.09 23.50
N SER A 226 2.34 -16.89 24.08
CA SER A 226 1.02 -16.44 24.56
C SER A 226 1.15 -15.24 25.52
N LYS A 227 2.11 -15.30 26.47
CA LYS A 227 2.38 -14.23 27.42
C LYS A 227 2.96 -12.98 26.75
N ARG A 228 3.99 -13.13 25.90
CA ARG A 228 4.68 -11.99 25.26
C ARG A 228 3.77 -11.21 24.31
N TYR A 229 2.89 -11.90 23.59
CA TYR A 229 1.97 -11.28 22.65
C TYR A 229 0.60 -10.94 23.26
N GLY A 230 0.38 -11.25 24.55
CA GLY A 230 -0.90 -10.97 25.21
C GLY A 230 -2.09 -11.73 24.62
N VAL A 231 -1.85 -12.88 23.98
CA VAL A 231 -2.89 -13.68 23.33
C VAL A 231 -3.22 -14.90 24.17
N SER A 232 -4.49 -15.29 24.27
CA SER A 232 -4.89 -16.53 24.95
C SER A 232 -4.31 -17.76 24.23
N LEU A 233 -4.13 -18.89 24.93
CA LEU A 233 -3.68 -20.13 24.29
C LEU A 233 -4.63 -20.62 23.18
N ARG A 234 -5.94 -20.33 23.31
CA ARG A 234 -6.92 -20.59 22.25
C ARG A 234 -6.67 -19.68 21.05
N GLY A 235 -6.45 -18.38 21.27
CA GLY A 235 -6.10 -17.44 20.22
C GLY A 235 -4.78 -17.78 19.53
N LEU A 236 -3.78 -18.25 20.28
CA LEU A 236 -2.54 -18.76 19.71
C LEU A 236 -2.77 -19.99 18.82
N SER A 237 -3.69 -20.88 19.20
CA SER A 237 -4.07 -22.00 18.32
C SER A 237 -4.75 -21.53 17.03
N GLU A 238 -5.66 -20.54 17.11
CA GLU A 238 -6.27 -19.90 15.92
C GLU A 238 -5.17 -19.30 14.99
N ILE A 239 -4.17 -18.63 15.56
CA ILE A 239 -3.02 -18.09 14.83
C ILE A 239 -2.20 -19.21 14.18
N ILE A 240 -1.91 -20.28 14.92
CA ILE A 240 -1.15 -21.44 14.41
C ILE A 240 -1.89 -22.10 13.24
N ASP A 241 -3.21 -22.13 13.24
CA ASP A 241 -3.99 -22.71 12.15
C ASP A 241 -3.89 -21.85 10.87
N VAL A 242 -3.87 -20.52 10.99
CA VAL A 242 -3.56 -19.61 9.86
C VAL A 242 -2.13 -19.84 9.35
N ILE A 243 -1.15 -20.02 10.25
CA ILE A 243 0.25 -20.29 9.86
C ILE A 243 0.34 -21.57 9.02
N LYS A 244 -0.35 -22.64 9.42
CA LYS A 244 -0.33 -23.92 8.70
C LYS A 244 -0.93 -23.86 7.30
N SER A 245 -1.87 -22.95 7.04
CA SER A 245 -2.53 -22.81 5.73
C SER A 245 -1.87 -21.76 4.83
N HIS A 246 -0.97 -20.94 5.37
CA HIS A 246 -0.33 -19.85 4.65
C HIS A 246 1.04 -20.27 4.10
N ARG A 247 1.25 -20.20 2.77
CA ARG A 247 2.46 -20.69 2.08
C ARG A 247 3.76 -20.14 2.68
N GLU A 248 3.83 -18.84 2.96
CA GLU A 248 5.05 -18.25 3.53
C GLU A 248 5.31 -18.67 4.99
N PHE A 249 4.25 -18.83 5.77
CA PHE A 249 4.36 -18.96 7.23
C PHE A 249 4.49 -20.43 7.62
N ALA A 250 3.86 -21.33 6.86
CA ALA A 250 4.05 -22.77 6.96
C ALA A 250 5.53 -23.14 6.79
N ALA A 251 6.23 -22.47 5.87
CA ALA A 251 7.66 -22.72 5.64
C ALA A 251 8.52 -22.43 6.87
N ASN A 252 8.13 -21.44 7.70
CA ASN A 252 8.86 -21.12 8.93
C ASN A 252 8.75 -22.25 9.97
N ILE A 253 7.66 -23.01 9.96
CA ILE A 253 7.48 -24.20 10.81
C ILE A 253 7.92 -25.50 10.12
N GLY A 254 8.59 -25.40 8.96
CA GLY A 254 9.16 -26.54 8.24
C GLY A 254 8.20 -27.27 7.30
N ASP A 255 7.02 -26.72 7.03
CA ASP A 255 6.05 -27.29 6.08
C ASP A 255 6.10 -26.51 4.75
N GLU A 256 6.15 -27.22 3.63
CA GLU A 256 5.98 -26.61 2.30
C GLU A 256 4.56 -26.90 1.79
N ILE A 257 3.83 -25.86 1.40
CA ILE A 257 2.51 -26.00 0.77
C ILE A 257 2.73 -25.96 -0.75
N PRO A 258 2.58 -27.10 -1.47
CA PRO A 258 2.94 -27.19 -2.88
C PRO A 258 1.95 -26.45 -3.77
N LEU A 259 2.45 -25.88 -4.87
CA LEU A 259 1.61 -25.45 -5.99
C LEU A 259 1.06 -26.67 -6.72
N LYS A 260 -0.26 -26.71 -6.89
CA LYS A 260 -0.96 -27.82 -7.56
C LYS A 260 -1.23 -27.55 -9.04
N ASP A 261 -1.08 -26.30 -9.46
CA ASP A 261 -1.47 -25.85 -10.80
C ASP A 261 -0.41 -26.09 -11.87
N ILE A 262 0.86 -26.23 -11.48
CA ILE A 262 1.99 -26.45 -12.38
C ILE A 262 3.12 -27.20 -11.65
N SER A 263 3.78 -28.13 -12.35
CA SER A 263 4.89 -28.91 -11.79
C SER A 263 6.24 -28.18 -11.89
N ALA A 264 7.21 -28.58 -11.06
CA ALA A 264 8.56 -28.02 -11.10
C ALA A 264 9.26 -28.30 -12.43
N GLU A 265 9.00 -29.45 -13.04
CA GLU A 265 9.49 -29.84 -14.36
C GLU A 265 8.99 -28.89 -15.45
N LYS A 266 7.69 -28.57 -15.42
CA LYS A 266 7.07 -27.61 -16.35
C LYS A 266 7.65 -26.21 -16.13
N ILE A 267 7.79 -25.75 -14.89
CA ILE A 267 8.41 -24.43 -14.63
C ILE A 267 9.85 -24.40 -15.15
N SER A 268 10.65 -25.41 -14.83
CA SER A 268 12.05 -25.54 -15.31
C SER A 268 12.11 -25.49 -16.84
N ARG A 269 11.23 -26.25 -17.50
CA ARG A 269 11.15 -26.29 -18.97
C ARG A 269 10.84 -24.93 -19.58
N PHE A 270 9.87 -24.20 -19.02
CA PHE A 270 9.55 -22.83 -19.45
C PHE A 270 10.75 -21.89 -19.27
N LEU A 271 11.40 -21.93 -18.10
CA LEU A 271 12.55 -21.08 -17.79
C LEU A 271 13.74 -21.35 -18.71
N GLU A 272 14.06 -22.61 -19.02
CA GLU A 272 15.11 -22.99 -19.96
C GLU A 272 14.91 -22.33 -21.32
N LEU A 273 13.68 -22.35 -21.85
CA LEU A 273 13.36 -21.78 -23.15
C LEU A 273 13.50 -20.27 -23.14
N ARG A 274 13.01 -19.61 -22.09
CA ARG A 274 13.15 -18.16 -21.95
C ARG A 274 14.60 -17.73 -21.83
N ILE A 275 15.41 -18.46 -21.08
CA ILE A 275 16.85 -18.18 -20.96
C ILE A 275 17.54 -18.37 -22.31
N ARG A 276 17.25 -19.45 -23.05
CA ARG A 276 17.81 -19.71 -24.39
C ARG A 276 17.41 -18.64 -25.41
N ALA A 277 16.13 -18.31 -25.51
CA ALA A 277 15.64 -17.24 -26.39
C ALA A 277 16.25 -15.87 -26.06
N THR A 278 16.51 -15.60 -24.77
CA THR A 278 17.19 -14.37 -24.33
C THR A 278 18.69 -14.39 -24.65
N ALA A 279 19.35 -15.55 -24.61
CA ALA A 279 20.77 -15.71 -24.96
C ALA A 279 21.01 -15.68 -26.48
N ASP A 280 20.17 -16.34 -27.27
CA ASP A 280 20.32 -16.49 -28.73
C ASP A 280 20.00 -15.20 -29.51
N SER A 281 19.29 -14.24 -28.89
CA SER A 281 19.02 -12.92 -29.47
C SER A 281 20.20 -11.93 -29.37
N SER A 282 21.36 -12.34 -28.82
CA SER A 282 22.45 -11.43 -28.45
C SER A 282 23.74 -11.53 -29.30
N GLY A 283 23.60 -11.36 -30.62
CA GLY A 283 24.64 -10.63 -31.36
C GLY A 283 24.69 -9.13 -31.00
N LEU A 284 23.73 -8.66 -30.18
CA LEU A 284 23.50 -7.30 -29.69
C LEU A 284 23.35 -7.32 -28.16
N GLY A 285 23.56 -6.20 -27.48
CA GLY A 285 23.40 -6.11 -26.03
C GLY A 285 21.97 -6.43 -25.55
N TRP A 286 21.84 -6.98 -24.34
CA TRP A 286 20.57 -7.43 -23.72
C TRP A 286 19.40 -6.43 -23.80
N ARG A 287 19.69 -5.14 -23.91
CA ARG A 287 18.73 -4.04 -23.96
C ARG A 287 18.08 -3.85 -25.34
N ASP A 288 18.80 -4.14 -26.41
CA ASP A 288 18.34 -3.93 -27.80
C ASP A 288 17.50 -5.12 -28.29
N ALA A 289 17.84 -6.35 -27.89
CA ALA A 289 17.02 -7.53 -28.12
C ALA A 289 15.64 -7.41 -27.45
N MET A 290 15.62 -6.90 -26.22
CA MET A 290 14.44 -6.65 -25.39
C MET A 290 13.46 -5.62 -25.98
N LEU A 291 13.91 -4.68 -26.82
CA LEU A 291 13.11 -3.55 -27.32
C LEU A 291 12.63 -3.73 -28.78
N SER A 292 13.06 -4.79 -29.47
CA SER A 292 12.87 -4.90 -30.93
C SER A 292 11.51 -5.42 -31.39
N GLY A 293 10.65 -5.93 -30.50
CA GLY A 293 9.31 -6.44 -30.85
C GLY A 293 9.30 -7.52 -31.95
N ALA A 294 10.47 -8.11 -32.24
CA ALA A 294 10.65 -9.03 -33.34
C ALA A 294 10.21 -10.44 -32.93
N GLY A 295 8.93 -10.70 -33.19
CA GLY A 295 8.33 -12.03 -33.23
C GLY A 295 7.76 -12.47 -31.88
N LEU A 296 6.46 -12.78 -31.88
CA LEU A 296 5.99 -13.92 -31.09
C LEU A 296 7.02 -15.02 -31.34
N ASP A 297 7.79 -15.42 -30.32
CA ASP A 297 8.66 -16.57 -30.47
C ASP A 297 7.75 -17.74 -30.87
N ARG A 298 7.75 -18.07 -32.18
CA ARG A 298 6.88 -19.09 -32.74
C ARG A 298 7.12 -20.39 -32.00
N ASP A 299 8.34 -20.61 -31.50
CA ASP A 299 8.70 -21.78 -30.74
C ASP A 299 8.13 -21.71 -29.32
N LEU A 300 8.12 -20.55 -28.66
CA LEU A 300 7.41 -20.35 -27.39
C LEU A 300 5.91 -20.61 -27.55
N TYR A 301 5.25 -20.01 -28.56
CA TYR A 301 3.83 -20.24 -28.82
C TYR A 301 3.52 -21.71 -29.12
N LEU A 302 4.30 -22.35 -30.00
CA LEU A 302 4.11 -23.76 -30.36
C LEU A 302 4.31 -24.67 -29.14
N LEU A 303 5.30 -24.36 -28.29
CA LEU A 303 5.56 -25.12 -27.08
C LEU A 303 4.47 -24.93 -26.04
N LEU A 304 4.05 -23.69 -25.77
CA LEU A 304 2.95 -23.41 -24.85
C LEU A 304 1.69 -24.15 -25.31
N ARG A 305 1.37 -24.10 -26.60
CA ARG A 305 0.22 -24.80 -27.19
C ARG A 305 0.31 -26.32 -27.09
N ALA A 306 1.51 -26.88 -27.26
CA ALA A 306 1.70 -28.33 -27.28
C ALA A 306 1.81 -28.94 -25.88
N GLU A 307 2.39 -28.20 -24.93
CA GLU A 307 2.82 -28.75 -23.64
C GLU A 307 2.13 -28.14 -22.43
N TYR A 308 1.46 -26.98 -22.53
CA TYR A 308 0.89 -26.30 -21.37
C TYR A 308 -0.63 -26.13 -21.52
N SER A 309 -1.34 -26.46 -20.45
CA SER A 309 -2.74 -26.07 -20.28
C SER A 309 -2.89 -24.58 -19.98
N ILE A 310 -4.08 -24.03 -20.22
CA ILE A 310 -4.43 -22.65 -19.79
C ILE A 310 -4.15 -22.45 -18.31
N ARG A 311 -4.45 -23.45 -17.48
CA ARG A 311 -4.19 -23.42 -16.03
C ARG A 311 -2.70 -23.31 -15.70
N GLU A 312 -1.85 -24.08 -16.36
CA GLU A 312 -0.39 -24.02 -16.15
C GLU A 312 0.19 -22.69 -16.64
N MET A 313 -0.28 -22.14 -17.77
CA MET A 313 0.14 -20.82 -18.24
C MET A 313 -0.32 -19.70 -17.31
N SER A 314 -1.53 -19.81 -16.77
CA SER A 314 -2.06 -18.89 -15.76
C SER A 314 -1.25 -18.94 -14.48
N ALA A 315 -0.78 -20.13 -14.07
CA ALA A 315 0.12 -20.28 -12.93
C ALA A 315 1.48 -19.58 -13.17
N LEU A 316 2.04 -19.66 -14.37
CA LEU A 316 3.29 -18.94 -14.72
C LEU A 316 3.11 -17.41 -14.64
N LEU A 317 2.00 -16.88 -15.16
CA LEU A 317 1.70 -15.44 -15.06
C LEU A 317 1.47 -14.99 -13.62
N ALA A 318 0.70 -15.77 -12.85
CA ALA A 318 0.47 -15.50 -11.43
C ALA A 318 1.76 -15.54 -10.60
N LEU A 319 2.65 -16.50 -10.87
CA LEU A 319 3.98 -16.55 -10.27
C LEU A 319 4.78 -15.29 -10.57
N ALA A 320 4.76 -14.83 -11.83
CA ALA A 320 5.48 -13.63 -12.23
C ALA A 320 4.96 -12.36 -11.53
N ASP A 321 3.64 -12.22 -11.40
CA ASP A 321 3.07 -11.04 -10.75
C ASP A 321 3.28 -11.05 -9.23
N VAL A 322 3.10 -12.22 -8.58
CA VAL A 322 3.42 -12.38 -7.15
C VAL A 322 4.91 -12.15 -6.88
N GLY A 323 5.79 -12.48 -7.84
CA GLY A 323 7.20 -12.15 -7.78
C GLY A 323 7.52 -10.65 -7.82
N GLY A 324 6.54 -9.79 -8.12
CA GLY A 324 6.64 -8.33 -8.04
C GLY A 324 6.66 -7.79 -6.61
N ARG A 325 7.05 -6.52 -6.45
CA ARG A 325 7.18 -5.88 -5.12
C ARG A 325 5.85 -5.60 -4.41
N HIS A 326 4.76 -5.45 -5.16
CA HIS A 326 3.47 -4.96 -4.65
C HIS A 326 2.39 -6.04 -4.56
N CYS A 327 2.76 -7.32 -4.59
CA CYS A 327 1.81 -8.42 -4.47
C CYS A 327 2.14 -9.31 -3.27
N TYR A 328 1.12 -9.68 -2.51
CA TYR A 328 1.22 -10.64 -1.42
C TYR A 328 1.19 -12.08 -1.93
N SER A 329 1.72 -13.02 -1.14
CA SER A 329 1.73 -14.44 -1.50
C SER A 329 0.32 -15.03 -1.64
N GLU A 330 -0.62 -14.48 -0.86
CA GLU A 330 -2.02 -14.87 -0.82
C GLU A 330 -2.76 -14.55 -2.13
N GLU A 331 -2.26 -13.60 -2.91
CA GLU A 331 -2.87 -13.19 -4.18
C GLU A 331 -2.62 -14.19 -5.31
N TYR A 332 -1.70 -15.16 -5.14
CA TYR A 332 -1.37 -16.15 -6.17
C TYR A 332 -2.61 -16.88 -6.69
N ASP A 333 -3.44 -17.41 -5.80
CA ASP A 333 -4.59 -18.24 -6.21
C ASP A 333 -5.60 -17.39 -6.99
N GLY A 334 -5.91 -16.18 -6.52
CA GLY A 334 -6.84 -15.26 -7.18
C GLY A 334 -6.32 -14.76 -8.54
N LEU A 335 -5.03 -14.42 -8.64
CA LEU A 335 -4.40 -14.03 -9.91
C LEU A 335 -4.42 -15.16 -10.92
N ARG A 336 -4.10 -16.39 -10.50
CA ARG A 336 -4.17 -17.57 -11.37
C ARG A 336 -5.60 -17.81 -11.85
N GLU A 337 -6.60 -17.61 -10.99
CA GLU A 337 -8.03 -17.70 -11.33
C GLU A 337 -8.46 -16.63 -12.34
N GLN A 338 -8.00 -15.39 -12.12
CA GLN A 338 -8.26 -14.27 -13.02
C GLN A 338 -7.67 -14.52 -14.41
N TYR A 339 -6.43 -15.00 -14.49
CA TYR A 339 -5.78 -15.33 -15.75
C TYR A 339 -6.46 -16.50 -16.46
N GLU A 340 -6.82 -17.54 -15.72
CA GLU A 340 -7.48 -18.72 -16.28
C GLU A 340 -8.87 -18.40 -16.86
N ASN A 341 -9.60 -17.45 -16.25
CA ASN A 341 -10.90 -17.00 -16.72
C ASN A 341 -10.84 -15.88 -17.76
N GLY A 342 -9.73 -15.14 -17.83
CA GLY A 342 -9.58 -13.97 -18.70
C GLY A 342 -8.87 -14.27 -20.03
N GLY A 343 -8.13 -15.37 -20.11
CA GLY A 343 -7.42 -15.77 -21.33
C GLY A 343 -8.23 -16.76 -22.17
N ASP A 344 -8.75 -16.30 -23.30
CA ASP A 344 -9.57 -17.12 -24.20
C ASP A 344 -8.71 -17.95 -25.19
N ASP A 345 -7.43 -17.62 -25.38
CA ASP A 345 -6.53 -18.33 -26.31
C ASP A 345 -5.06 -18.31 -25.87
N VAL A 346 -4.34 -19.38 -26.22
CA VAL A 346 -2.89 -19.57 -26.01
C VAL A 346 -2.07 -18.42 -26.62
N SER A 347 -2.56 -17.82 -27.71
CA SER A 347 -1.90 -16.68 -28.37
C SER A 347 -1.76 -15.48 -27.44
N GLU A 348 -2.75 -15.23 -26.59
CA GLU A 348 -2.73 -14.12 -25.64
C GLU A 348 -1.74 -14.38 -24.49
N PHE A 349 -1.74 -15.61 -23.96
CA PHE A 349 -0.74 -16.04 -22.96
C PHE A 349 0.68 -15.94 -23.48
N ALA A 350 0.91 -16.37 -24.73
CA ALA A 350 2.21 -16.24 -25.38
C ALA A 350 2.65 -14.78 -25.42
N ILE A 351 1.76 -13.83 -25.78
CA ILE A 351 2.09 -12.40 -25.78
C ILE A 351 2.49 -11.91 -24.39
N TYR A 352 1.77 -12.26 -23.32
CA TYR A 352 2.10 -11.80 -21.96
C TYR A 352 3.38 -12.42 -21.40
N LEU A 353 3.58 -13.71 -21.64
CA LEU A 353 4.77 -14.45 -21.22
C LEU A 353 6.01 -14.06 -22.04
N ASP A 354 5.81 -13.58 -23.27
CA ASP A 354 6.88 -13.13 -24.15
C ASP A 354 7.26 -11.65 -23.92
N GLY A 355 6.25 -10.76 -23.88
CA GLY A 355 6.41 -9.31 -23.83
C GLY A 355 6.94 -8.72 -22.52
N LYS A 356 7.11 -9.54 -21.47
CA LYS A 356 7.73 -9.12 -20.20
C LYS A 356 9.16 -9.68 -20.13
N SER A 357 10.15 -8.88 -20.48
CA SER A 357 11.58 -9.24 -20.52
C SER A 357 12.19 -9.64 -19.15
N PHE A 358 11.42 -9.49 -18.08
CA PHE A 358 11.76 -9.93 -16.72
C PHE A 358 10.87 -11.07 -16.20
N ILE A 359 10.14 -11.77 -17.07
CA ILE A 359 9.19 -12.82 -16.66
C ILE A 359 9.89 -13.96 -15.90
N ALA A 360 11.03 -14.45 -16.41
CA ALA A 360 11.76 -15.56 -15.79
C ALA A 360 12.30 -15.19 -14.40
N PRO A 361 13.02 -14.04 -14.22
CA PRO A 361 13.35 -13.51 -12.90
C PRO A 361 12.13 -13.41 -11.98
N LYS A 362 11.02 -12.85 -12.47
CA LYS A 362 9.80 -12.69 -11.69
C LYS A 362 9.18 -14.01 -11.26
N ILE A 363 9.17 -15.05 -12.10
CA ILE A 363 8.68 -16.39 -11.74
C ILE A 363 9.53 -16.98 -10.61
N ILE A 364 10.86 -16.87 -10.70
CA ILE A 364 11.76 -17.35 -9.64
C ILE A 364 11.51 -16.55 -8.34
N SER A 365 11.33 -15.24 -8.42
CA SER A 365 10.94 -14.40 -7.28
C SER A 365 9.60 -14.84 -6.68
N GLY A 366 8.62 -15.17 -7.52
CA GLY A 366 7.33 -15.72 -7.10
C GLY A 366 7.47 -17.03 -6.34
N LEU A 367 8.27 -17.98 -6.85
CA LEU A 367 8.57 -19.24 -6.16
C LEU A 367 9.25 -19.00 -4.80
N LYS A 368 10.21 -18.07 -4.74
CA LYS A 368 10.89 -17.69 -3.48
C LYS A 368 9.92 -17.07 -2.49
N LYS A 369 9.02 -16.19 -2.95
CA LYS A 369 7.99 -15.56 -2.12
C LYS A 369 7.03 -16.63 -1.60
N LEU A 370 6.53 -17.52 -2.45
CA LEU A 370 5.64 -18.63 -2.09
C LEU A 370 6.34 -19.80 -1.37
N LYS A 371 7.63 -19.67 -1.05
CA LYS A 371 8.46 -20.67 -0.34
C LYS A 371 8.45 -22.07 -0.97
N GLN A 372 8.45 -22.14 -2.31
CA GLN A 372 8.49 -23.40 -3.06
C GLN A 372 9.92 -23.94 -3.15
N LYS A 373 10.50 -24.33 -2.01
CA LYS A 373 11.90 -24.76 -1.94
C LYS A 373 12.15 -26.00 -2.78
N SER A 374 11.25 -26.98 -2.78
CA SER A 374 11.39 -28.20 -3.58
C SER A 374 11.48 -27.88 -5.08
N ALA A 375 10.65 -26.95 -5.56
CA ALA A 375 10.67 -26.51 -6.96
C ALA A 375 11.94 -25.73 -7.30
N ILE A 376 12.38 -24.83 -6.41
CA ILE A 376 13.64 -24.07 -6.58
C ILE A 376 14.84 -25.02 -6.64
N ASP A 377 14.92 -25.99 -5.73
CA ASP A 377 15.99 -26.99 -5.69
C ASP A 377 16.00 -27.85 -6.96
N PHE A 378 14.82 -28.20 -7.49
CA PHE A 378 14.68 -28.91 -8.76
C PHE A 378 15.24 -28.08 -9.93
N ILE A 379 14.82 -26.81 -10.04
CA ILE A 379 15.24 -25.89 -11.10
C ILE A 379 16.75 -25.63 -11.04
N ALA A 380 17.31 -25.47 -9.83
CA ALA A 380 18.74 -25.31 -9.64
C ALA A 380 19.53 -26.53 -10.12
N ARG A 381 19.03 -27.76 -9.84
CA ARG A 381 19.66 -29.00 -10.32
C ARG A 381 19.56 -29.17 -11.85
N ALA A 382 18.57 -28.56 -12.49
CA ALA A 382 18.47 -28.49 -13.95
C ALA A 382 19.46 -27.49 -14.59
N GLY A 383 20.26 -26.79 -13.78
CA GLY A 383 21.31 -25.88 -14.26
C GLY A 383 20.85 -24.44 -14.51
N ILE A 384 19.64 -24.07 -14.06
CA ILE A 384 19.16 -22.69 -14.09
C ILE A 384 19.63 -21.97 -12.83
N ASP A 385 20.24 -20.80 -13.00
CA ASP A 385 20.62 -19.95 -11.86
C ASP A 385 19.37 -19.35 -11.19
N VAL A 386 19.18 -19.71 -9.93
CA VAL A 386 18.11 -19.22 -9.06
C VAL A 386 18.63 -18.27 -7.97
N SER A 387 19.93 -17.99 -7.93
CA SER A 387 20.60 -17.24 -6.87
C SER A 387 20.45 -15.74 -7.05
N GLU A 388 20.66 -15.22 -8.26
CA GLU A 388 20.57 -13.79 -8.57
C GLU A 388 19.30 -13.45 -9.35
N VAL A 389 18.32 -12.93 -8.63
CA VAL A 389 17.10 -12.38 -9.21
C VAL A 389 16.95 -10.97 -8.62
N PRO A 390 17.04 -9.90 -9.44
CA PRO A 390 16.94 -8.52 -8.97
C PRO A 390 15.64 -8.17 -8.24
#